data_AF-A0A2V9Z509-F1
#
_entry.id   AF-A0A2V9Z509-F1
#
_cell.length_a   1.000
_cell.length_b   1.000
_cell.length_c   1.000
_cell.angle_alpha   90.00
_cell.angle_beta   90.00
_cell.angle_gamma   90.00
#
_symmetry.space_group_name_H-M   'P 1'
#
loop_
_entity.id
_entity.type
_entity.pdbx_description
1 polymer ?
#
loop_
_entity_poly.entity_id
_entity_poly.type
_entity_poly.pdbx_seq_one_letter_code
_entity_poly.pdbx_strand_id
1 'polypeptide(L)'
;MGRVARLHQLWQVRASLSDRRTGRKRAGCRRNGQNERTSERVSSPEGSAVMKKVKVATVWLDGCSGCHMSLLDMDAAIIALERKIDIVYGPLVDAQEFPEGVDVTLVEGAVSSQEDLSKIQKIRQRTHLLISLGDCAVTGNIPSMRNSIPVNKLLQRIYVEGADEGKTVPV
;
A
#
# COMPACT_ATOMS: atom_id res chain seq x y z
N MET A 1 -7.32 -23.75 -32.13
CA MET A 1 -8.02 -22.46 -31.88
C MET A 1 -9.17 -22.67 -30.89
N GLY A 2 -8.88 -22.78 -29.58
CA GLY A 2 -9.91 -23.12 -28.58
C GLY A 2 -9.65 -22.62 -27.15
N ARG A 3 -8.65 -21.75 -26.95
CA ARG A 3 -8.32 -21.18 -25.63
C ARG A 3 -8.52 -19.67 -25.49
N VAL A 4 -8.81 -18.97 -26.59
CA VAL A 4 -9.07 -17.51 -26.58
C VAL A 4 -10.52 -17.18 -26.22
N ALA A 5 -11.46 -18.09 -26.46
CA ALA A 5 -12.89 -17.87 -26.16
C ALA A 5 -13.23 -17.81 -24.66
N ARG A 6 -12.36 -18.33 -23.78
CA ARG A 6 -12.61 -18.40 -22.32
C ARG A 6 -12.27 -17.11 -21.56
N LEU A 7 -11.56 -16.16 -22.19
CA LEU A 7 -11.26 -14.86 -21.59
C LEU A 7 -12.40 -13.84 -21.75
N HIS A 8 -13.20 -13.95 -22.82
CA HIS A 8 -14.34 -13.06 -23.04
C HIS A 8 -15.51 -13.31 -22.06
N GLN A 9 -15.62 -14.54 -21.54
CA GLN A 9 -16.68 -14.93 -20.60
C GLN A 9 -16.46 -14.38 -19.18
N LEU A 10 -15.20 -14.16 -18.77
CA LEU A 10 -14.87 -13.59 -17.46
C LEU A 10 -15.10 -12.08 -17.39
N TRP A 11 -15.03 -11.38 -18.52
CA TRP A 11 -15.29 -9.93 -18.58
C TRP A 11 -16.79 -9.61 -18.50
N GLN A 12 -17.66 -10.48 -19.03
CA GLN A 12 -19.12 -10.28 -18.98
C GLN A 12 -19.74 -10.50 -17.59
N VAL A 13 -19.13 -11.31 -16.71
CA VAL A 13 -19.64 -11.56 -15.34
C VAL A 13 -19.53 -10.30 -14.46
N ARG A 14 -18.62 -9.38 -14.78
CA ARG A 14 -18.43 -8.14 -14.00
C ARG A 14 -19.46 -7.05 -14.33
N ALA A 15 -20.17 -7.18 -15.45
CA ALA A 15 -21.22 -6.24 -15.87
C ALA A 15 -22.60 -6.53 -15.25
N SER A 16 -22.81 -7.70 -14.64
CA SER A 16 -24.11 -8.12 -14.08
C SER A 16 -24.26 -7.89 -12.57
N LEU A 17 -23.29 -7.28 -11.90
CA LEU A 17 -23.42 -6.90 -10.49
C LEU A 17 -24.13 -5.56 -10.37
N SER A 18 -25.45 -5.64 -10.22
CA SER A 18 -26.34 -4.50 -9.98
C SER A 18 -25.97 -3.74 -8.70
N ASP A 19 -25.82 -2.43 -8.85
CA ASP A 19 -25.61 -1.40 -7.85
C ASP A 19 -26.58 -1.55 -6.65
N ARG A 20 -26.07 -1.89 -5.47
CA ARG A 20 -26.84 -1.83 -4.20
C ARG A 20 -26.84 -0.41 -3.63
N ARG A 21 -27.34 0.55 -4.41
CA ARG A 21 -27.67 1.90 -3.94
C ARG A 21 -29.13 2.23 -4.19
N THR A 22 -30.03 1.53 -3.49
CA THR A 22 -31.43 1.94 -3.37
C THR A 22 -31.90 1.70 -1.96
N GLY A 23 -31.95 2.76 -1.15
CA GLY A 23 -32.44 2.65 0.22
C GLY A 23 -32.25 3.85 1.13
N ARG A 24 -32.46 5.09 0.67
CA ARG A 24 -32.77 6.17 1.62
C ARG A 24 -33.74 7.18 0.99
N LYS A 25 -35.02 7.04 1.35
CA LYS A 25 -36.08 7.99 1.03
C LYS A 25 -35.67 9.38 1.50
N ARG A 26 -35.71 10.36 0.60
CA ARG A 26 -35.71 11.78 0.93
C ARG A 26 -37.02 12.08 1.66
N ALA A 27 -36.94 12.50 2.91
CA ALA A 27 -38.08 13.05 3.64
C ALA A 27 -37.74 14.49 4.09
N GLY A 28 -38.36 15.44 3.41
CA GLY A 28 -39.10 16.57 3.99
C GLY A 28 -38.43 17.46 5.05
N CYS A 29 -38.12 18.67 4.61
CA CYS A 29 -38.00 19.90 5.40
C CYS A 29 -39.15 20.11 6.40
N ARG A 30 -38.84 20.47 7.65
CA ARG A 30 -39.60 21.44 8.47
C ARG A 30 -38.68 22.23 9.39
N ARG A 31 -38.79 23.56 9.32
CA ARG A 31 -38.21 24.53 10.25
C ARG A 31 -39.10 24.64 11.50
N ASN A 32 -38.47 24.82 12.65
CA ASN A 32 -38.87 25.54 13.87
C ASN A 32 -37.66 25.35 14.82
N GLY A 33 -37.04 26.33 15.48
CA GLY A 33 -37.56 27.55 16.09
C GLY A 33 -37.48 27.39 17.61
N GLN A 34 -36.51 28.07 18.24
CA GLN A 34 -36.35 28.34 19.70
C GLN A 34 -35.85 27.14 20.53
N ASN A 35 -34.69 27.21 21.20
CA ASN A 35 -34.20 28.01 22.34
C ASN A 35 -34.14 27.08 23.55
N GLU A 36 -32.97 26.96 24.20
CA GLU A 36 -32.78 26.92 25.66
C GLU A 36 -31.47 26.25 26.05
N ARG A 37 -30.79 26.96 26.97
CA ARG A 37 -29.52 26.64 27.57
C ARG A 37 -29.76 25.64 28.69
N THR A 38 -29.34 24.39 28.51
CA THR A 38 -29.04 23.48 29.62
C THR A 38 -27.56 23.15 29.59
N SER A 39 -26.90 23.50 30.69
CA SER A 39 -25.53 23.12 31.02
C SER A 39 -25.48 21.61 31.24
N GLU A 40 -25.34 20.84 30.16
CA GLU A 40 -24.91 19.45 30.26
C GLU A 40 -23.43 19.41 29.95
N ARG A 41 -22.64 19.19 31.00
CA ARG A 41 -21.32 18.57 30.85
C ARG A 41 -21.54 17.31 30.03
N VAL A 42 -21.15 17.32 28.75
CA VAL A 42 -20.94 16.10 28.00
C VAL A 42 -19.68 15.47 28.60
N SER A 43 -19.85 14.79 29.72
CA SER A 43 -18.94 13.71 30.13
C SER A 43 -19.12 12.62 29.09
N SER A 44 -18.37 12.74 27.99
CA SER A 44 -18.27 11.67 27.01
C SER A 44 -17.74 10.43 27.72
N PRO A 45 -18.39 9.27 27.53
CA PRO A 45 -18.05 8.07 28.27
C PRO A 45 -16.61 7.67 27.93
N GLU A 46 -15.74 7.75 28.94
CA GLU A 46 -14.47 7.04 28.97
C GLU A 46 -14.79 5.54 28.97
N GLY A 47 -14.81 4.98 27.77
CA GLY A 47 -15.23 3.62 27.50
C GLY A 47 -14.98 3.29 26.05
N SER A 48 -13.75 3.49 25.58
CA SER A 48 -13.33 3.02 24.27
C SER A 48 -13.36 1.49 24.29
N ALA A 49 -14.44 0.89 23.78
CA ALA A 49 -14.39 -0.49 23.32
C ALA A 49 -13.16 -0.61 22.42
N VAL A 50 -12.18 -1.42 22.84
CA VAL A 50 -10.90 -1.57 22.12
C VAL A 50 -11.21 -2.31 20.81
N MET A 51 -11.59 -1.54 19.80
CA MET A 51 -11.67 -2.02 18.42
C MET A 51 -10.27 -2.48 18.07
N LYS A 52 -10.12 -3.76 17.77
CA LYS A 52 -8.84 -4.33 17.34
C LYS A 52 -8.37 -3.57 16.10
N LYS A 53 -7.30 -2.80 16.24
CA LYS A 53 -6.70 -2.06 15.12
C LYS A 53 -6.25 -3.06 14.05
N VAL A 54 -6.42 -2.68 12.78
CA VAL A 54 -5.98 -3.49 11.64
C VAL A 54 -4.46 -3.41 11.55
N LYS A 55 -3.78 -4.56 11.52
CA LYS A 55 -2.32 -4.60 11.39
C LYS A 55 -1.93 -4.33 9.95
N VAL A 56 -1.26 -3.21 9.73
CA VAL A 56 -0.79 -2.76 8.42
C VAL A 56 0.73 -2.80 8.37
N ALA A 57 1.29 -3.34 7.30
CA ALA A 57 2.71 -3.23 7.01
C ALA A 57 2.92 -2.43 5.71
N THR A 58 4.06 -1.75 5.65
CA THR A 58 4.49 -0.99 4.48
C THR A 58 5.91 -1.44 4.12
N VAL A 59 6.20 -1.65 2.84
CA VAL A 59 7.46 -2.29 2.40
C VAL A 59 8.06 -1.54 1.24
N TRP A 60 9.37 -1.30 1.31
CA TRP A 60 10.20 -0.82 0.20
C TRP A 60 10.96 -1.98 -0.44
N LEU A 61 10.73 -2.17 -1.73
CA LEU A 61 11.60 -2.90 -2.64
C LEU A 61 12.40 -1.87 -3.46
N ASP A 62 12.61 -2.12 -4.76
CA ASP A 62 13.28 -1.18 -5.66
C ASP A 62 12.32 -0.08 -6.13
N GLY A 63 12.20 0.96 -5.32
CA GLY A 63 11.36 2.13 -5.55
C GLY A 63 12.04 3.41 -5.10
N CYS A 64 11.47 4.55 -5.49
CA CYS A 64 12.01 5.87 -5.17
C CYS A 64 11.50 6.44 -3.84
N SER A 65 10.77 5.66 -3.03
CA SER A 65 10.03 6.06 -1.82
C SER A 65 8.84 7.01 -2.06
N GLY A 66 8.57 7.37 -3.32
CA GLY A 66 7.54 8.34 -3.68
C GLY A 66 6.12 7.90 -3.30
N CYS A 67 5.83 6.59 -3.33
CA CYS A 67 4.48 6.12 -3.00
C CYS A 67 4.25 6.17 -1.48
N HIS A 68 5.28 5.94 -0.67
CA HIS A 68 5.22 6.16 0.78
C HIS A 68 5.16 7.65 1.13
N MET A 69 5.90 8.50 0.42
CA MET A 69 5.76 9.95 0.63
C MET A 69 4.35 10.42 0.30
N SER A 70 3.73 9.90 -0.77
CA SER A 70 2.32 10.19 -1.09
C SER A 70 1.35 9.66 -0.02
N LEU A 71 1.67 8.55 0.67
CA LEU A 71 0.90 8.07 1.82
C LEU A 71 1.03 9.03 3.02
N LEU A 72 2.21 9.63 3.23
CA LEU A 72 2.43 10.62 4.28
C LEU A 72 1.81 11.99 3.96
N ASP A 73 1.67 12.33 2.68
CA ASP A 73 1.02 13.54 2.16
C ASP A 73 -0.51 13.55 2.36
N MET A 74 -1.02 12.67 3.22
CA MET A 74 -2.40 12.68 3.70
C MET A 74 -2.63 13.72 4.82
N ASP A 75 -1.58 14.41 5.27
CA ASP A 75 -1.61 15.43 6.32
C ASP A 75 -2.41 14.98 7.57
N ALA A 76 -3.40 15.76 7.99
CA ALA A 76 -4.22 15.47 9.17
C ALA A 76 -5.05 14.18 9.05
N ALA A 77 -5.28 13.67 7.84
CA ALA A 77 -6.02 12.42 7.66
C ALA A 77 -5.24 11.20 8.19
N ILE A 78 -3.91 11.30 8.31
CA ILE A 78 -3.09 10.23 8.91
C ILE A 78 -3.41 10.03 10.40
N ILE A 79 -3.80 11.10 11.10
CA ILE A 79 -4.18 11.04 12.53
C ILE A 79 -5.50 10.27 12.69
N ALA A 80 -6.44 10.45 11.75
CA ALA A 80 -7.67 9.67 11.74
C ALA A 80 -7.42 8.20 11.38
N LEU A 81 -6.39 7.93 10.59
CA LEU A 81 -5.97 6.59 10.20
C LEU A 81 -5.27 5.84 11.35
N GLU A 82 -4.43 6.51 12.13
CA GLU A 82 -3.73 5.97 13.32
C GLU A 82 -4.71 5.34 14.32
N ARG A 83 -5.91 5.91 14.48
CA ARG A 83 -6.94 5.36 15.37
C ARG A 83 -7.50 4.01 14.91
N LYS A 84 -7.32 3.65 13.63
CA LYS A 84 -7.90 2.46 12.99
C LYS A 84 -6.87 1.39 12.63
N ILE A 85 -5.64 1.81 12.36
CA ILE A 85 -4.56 0.92 11.91
C ILE A 85 -3.41 0.91 12.91
N ASP A 86 -2.72 -0.21 12.96
CA ASP A 86 -1.47 -0.38 13.67
C ASP A 86 -0.38 -0.68 12.65
N ILE A 87 0.59 0.21 12.50
CA ILE A 87 1.70 0.04 11.55
C ILE A 87 2.76 -0.82 12.23
N VAL A 88 2.83 -2.09 11.83
CA VAL A 88 3.66 -3.10 12.50
C VAL A 88 5.02 -3.32 11.86
N TYR A 89 5.17 -2.90 10.61
CA TYR A 89 6.42 -3.05 9.85
C TYR A 89 6.50 -2.01 8.74
N GLY A 90 7.71 -1.51 8.51
CA GLY A 90 8.05 -0.65 7.38
C GLY A 90 9.04 0.45 7.74
N PRO A 91 9.39 1.31 6.77
CA PRO A 91 10.41 2.35 6.93
C PRO A 91 10.09 3.40 7.99
N LEU A 92 8.81 3.49 8.39
CA LEU A 92 8.31 4.44 9.40
C LEU A 92 8.37 3.89 10.83
N VAL A 93 8.74 2.62 11.00
CA VAL A 93 8.80 1.94 12.30
C VAL A 93 10.10 1.17 12.44
N ASP A 94 10.66 1.08 13.64
CA ASP A 94 11.95 0.43 13.89
C ASP A 94 11.89 -1.12 13.89
N ALA A 95 10.84 -1.71 13.33
CA ALA A 95 10.67 -3.15 13.26
C ALA A 95 11.62 -3.76 12.20
N GLN A 96 12.61 -4.52 12.66
CA GLN A 96 13.60 -5.15 11.77
C GLN A 96 13.03 -6.38 11.04
N GLU A 97 12.14 -7.13 11.68
CA GLU A 97 11.58 -8.36 11.12
C GLU A 97 10.10 -8.19 10.75
N PHE A 98 9.73 -8.77 9.60
CA PHE A 98 8.33 -8.78 9.17
C PHE A 98 7.48 -9.70 10.07
N PRO A 99 6.49 -9.18 10.81
CA PRO A 99 5.71 -9.98 11.77
C PRO A 99 4.76 -10.97 11.07
N GLU A 100 4.25 -11.94 11.82
CA GLU A 100 3.25 -12.89 11.34
C GLU A 100 1.82 -12.36 11.53
N GLY A 101 0.91 -12.79 10.65
CA GLY A 101 -0.51 -12.44 10.75
C GLY A 101 -0.80 -10.96 10.48
N VAL A 102 -0.15 -10.40 9.46
CA VAL A 102 -0.41 -9.03 9.01
C VAL A 102 -1.67 -9.00 8.15
N ASP A 103 -2.63 -8.14 8.50
CA ASP A 103 -3.92 -8.06 7.81
C ASP A 103 -3.76 -7.49 6.39
N VAL A 104 -3.03 -6.37 6.27
CA VAL A 104 -2.80 -5.67 4.99
C VAL A 104 -1.34 -5.27 4.86
N THR A 105 -0.71 -5.59 3.74
CA THR A 105 0.63 -5.10 3.40
C THR A 105 0.61 -4.28 2.13
N LEU A 106 1.13 -3.06 2.21
CA LEU A 106 1.38 -2.18 1.07
C LEU A 106 2.82 -2.38 0.61
N VAL A 107 3.00 -2.82 -0.63
CA VAL A 107 4.32 -3.06 -1.22
C VAL A 107 4.59 -2.02 -2.30
N GLU A 108 5.60 -1.20 -2.08
CA GLU A 108 6.14 -0.29 -3.09
C GLU A 108 7.40 -0.89 -3.74
N GLY A 109 7.60 -0.56 -5.01
CA GLY A 109 8.85 -0.85 -5.73
C GLY A 109 8.81 -2.16 -6.52
N ALA A 110 9.76 -2.28 -7.44
CA ALA A 110 9.96 -3.47 -8.27
C ALA A 110 10.83 -4.51 -7.55
N VAL A 111 10.79 -5.76 -8.01
CA VAL A 111 11.73 -6.80 -7.57
C VAL A 111 12.96 -6.76 -8.46
N SER A 112 14.09 -6.30 -7.91
CA SER A 112 15.29 -6.02 -8.68
C SER A 112 16.54 -6.75 -8.21
N SER A 113 16.50 -7.35 -7.02
CA SER A 113 17.58 -8.14 -6.44
C SER A 113 17.07 -9.47 -5.87
N GLN A 114 18.00 -10.38 -5.56
CA GLN A 114 17.67 -11.64 -4.90
C GLN A 114 17.18 -11.42 -3.46
N GLU A 115 17.63 -10.34 -2.80
CA GLU A 115 17.12 -9.95 -1.49
C GLU A 115 15.66 -9.51 -1.58
N ASP A 116 15.31 -8.68 -2.57
CA ASP A 116 13.92 -8.26 -2.80
C ASP A 116 13.01 -9.46 -3.06
N LEU A 117 13.47 -10.41 -3.86
CA LEU A 117 12.72 -11.64 -4.16
C LEU A 117 12.48 -12.46 -2.89
N SER A 118 13.50 -12.62 -2.05
CA SER A 118 13.40 -13.33 -0.77
C SER A 118 12.46 -12.60 0.20
N LYS A 119 12.56 -11.26 0.25
CA LYS A 119 11.74 -10.39 1.09
C LYS A 119 10.26 -10.48 0.70
N ILE A 120 9.92 -10.33 -0.58
CA ILE A 120 8.52 -10.37 -1.04
C ILE A 120 7.87 -11.75 -0.86
N GLN A 121 8.64 -12.83 -1.01
CA GLN A 121 8.16 -14.19 -0.73
C GLN A 121 7.82 -14.37 0.75
N LYS A 122 8.69 -13.90 1.67
CA LYS A 122 8.45 -13.92 3.12
C LYS A 122 7.19 -13.10 3.48
N ILE A 123 7.04 -11.92 2.89
CA ILE A 123 5.87 -11.05 3.10
C ILE A 123 4.58 -11.72 2.63
N ARG A 124 4.59 -12.32 1.43
CA ARG A 124 3.40 -12.99 0.86
C ARG A 124 2.91 -14.15 1.73
N GLN A 125 3.81 -14.86 2.40
CA GLN A 125 3.47 -15.96 3.31
C GLN A 125 2.86 -15.45 4.63
N ARG A 126 3.26 -14.26 5.09
CA ARG A 126 2.88 -13.72 6.40
C ARG A 126 1.74 -12.70 6.35
N THR A 127 1.24 -12.34 5.16
CA THR A 127 0.17 -11.36 4.98
C THR A 127 -1.10 -11.95 4.37
N HIS A 128 -2.26 -11.50 4.89
CA HIS A 128 -3.56 -11.84 4.33
C HIS A 128 -3.81 -11.14 2.99
N LEU A 129 -3.79 -9.79 3.00
CA LEU A 129 -3.97 -8.97 1.80
C LEU A 129 -2.67 -8.26 1.43
N LEU A 130 -2.18 -8.50 0.22
CA LEU A 130 -1.01 -7.82 -0.34
C LEU A 130 -1.47 -6.87 -1.44
N ILE A 131 -1.07 -5.60 -1.35
CA ILE A 131 -1.45 -4.54 -2.29
C ILE A 131 -0.18 -3.98 -2.94
N SER A 132 -0.12 -3.99 -4.26
CA SER A 132 0.89 -3.27 -5.03
C SER A 132 0.59 -1.78 -4.96
N LEU A 133 1.45 -1.02 -4.28
CA LEU A 133 1.34 0.42 -4.10
C LEU A 133 2.26 1.13 -5.11
N GLY A 134 1.65 1.65 -6.18
CA GLY A 134 2.32 2.47 -7.20
C GLY A 134 2.79 1.70 -8.44
N ASP A 135 3.15 2.46 -9.47
CA ASP A 135 3.43 1.91 -10.82
C ASP A 135 4.64 0.98 -10.85
N CYS A 136 5.67 1.27 -10.05
CA CYS A 136 6.84 0.39 -9.93
C CYS A 136 6.43 -1.00 -9.40
N ALA A 137 5.52 -1.08 -8.43
CA ALA A 137 5.05 -2.35 -7.88
C ALA A 137 4.10 -3.11 -8.81
N VAL A 138 3.43 -2.42 -9.74
CA VAL A 138 2.48 -3.03 -10.68
C VAL A 138 3.15 -3.46 -11.97
N THR A 139 4.04 -2.63 -12.53
CA THR A 139 4.62 -2.82 -13.87
C THR A 139 6.13 -2.78 -13.91
N GLY A 140 6.79 -2.47 -12.80
CA GLY A 140 8.24 -2.33 -12.71
C GLY A 140 8.80 -0.99 -13.20
N ASN A 141 8.05 -0.21 -13.99
CA ASN A 141 8.33 1.19 -14.42
C ASN A 141 9.83 1.54 -14.62
N ILE A 142 10.32 2.59 -13.96
CA ILE A 142 11.70 3.10 -14.10
C ILE A 142 12.76 2.02 -13.80
N PRO A 143 12.67 1.25 -12.69
CA PRO A 143 13.55 0.09 -12.48
C PRO A 143 13.67 -0.87 -13.66
N SER A 144 12.58 -1.06 -14.43
CA SER A 144 12.53 -1.99 -15.55
C SER A 144 13.17 -1.46 -16.83
N MET A 145 13.49 -0.18 -16.92
CA MET A 145 14.16 0.39 -18.11
C MET A 145 15.54 -0.25 -18.35
N ARG A 146 16.19 -0.73 -17.28
CA ARG A 146 17.49 -1.41 -17.36
C ARG A 146 17.40 -2.83 -17.94
N ASN A 147 16.21 -3.42 -18.08
CA ASN A 147 16.03 -4.83 -18.45
C ASN A 147 16.56 -5.18 -19.85
N SER A 148 16.71 -4.20 -20.73
CA SER A 148 17.30 -4.38 -22.06
C SER A 148 18.83 -4.45 -22.05
N ILE A 149 19.46 -4.06 -20.93
CA ILE A 149 20.91 -3.96 -20.79
C ILE A 149 21.39 -5.11 -19.90
N PRO A 150 22.39 -5.90 -20.33
CA PRO A 150 22.99 -6.93 -19.48
C PRO A 150 23.55 -6.34 -18.19
N VAL A 151 23.23 -6.96 -17.04
CA VAL A 151 23.64 -6.50 -15.71
C VAL A 151 25.16 -6.25 -15.62
N ASN A 152 25.96 -7.15 -16.20
CA ASN A 152 27.43 -7.05 -16.18
C ASN A 152 27.91 -5.76 -16.85
N LYS A 153 27.25 -5.33 -17.94
CA LYS A 153 27.58 -4.08 -18.64
C LYS A 153 27.18 -2.85 -17.82
N LEU A 154 26.02 -2.91 -17.15
CA LEU A 154 25.59 -1.86 -16.21
C LEU A 154 26.62 -1.67 -15.10
N LEU A 155 27.04 -2.76 -14.46
CA LEU A 155 28.01 -2.72 -13.36
C LEU A 155 29.38 -2.22 -13.82
N GLN A 156 29.88 -2.69 -14.97
CA GLN A 156 31.14 -2.18 -15.52
C GLN A 156 31.07 -0.69 -15.85
N ARG A 157 29.96 -0.23 -16.45
CA ARG A 157 29.78 1.18 -16.81
C ARG A 157 29.79 2.10 -15.59
N ILE A 158 29.19 1.67 -14.48
CA ILE A 158 29.05 2.47 -13.26
C ILE A 158 30.34 2.40 -12.42
N TYR A 159 30.84 1.20 -12.12
CA TYR A 159 31.91 1.00 -11.14
C TYR A 159 33.33 0.97 -11.72
N VAL A 160 33.51 0.85 -13.04
CA VAL A 160 34.83 0.78 -13.67
C VAL A 160 35.05 1.96 -14.62
N GLU A 161 34.16 2.14 -15.59
CA GLU A 161 34.29 3.21 -16.58
C GLU A 161 33.95 4.58 -16.00
N GLY A 162 32.97 4.64 -15.09
CA GLY A 162 32.50 5.87 -14.45
C GLY A 162 33.19 6.23 -13.13
N ALA A 163 34.11 5.39 -12.64
CA ALA A 163 34.78 5.60 -11.37
C ALA A 163 36.16 6.27 -11.56
N ASP A 164 36.45 7.30 -10.79
CA ASP A 164 37.77 7.95 -10.80
C ASP A 164 38.83 7.08 -10.07
N GLU A 165 38.41 6.42 -9.00
CA GLU A 165 39.25 5.55 -8.15
C GLU A 165 38.56 4.20 -7.91
N GLY A 166 39.33 3.18 -7.49
CA GLY A 166 38.75 1.90 -7.06
C GLY A 166 37.98 1.15 -8.16
N LYS A 167 38.49 1.16 -9.40
CA LYS A 167 37.86 0.62 -10.62
C LYS A 167 37.67 -0.90 -10.60
N THR A 168 36.74 -1.38 -9.80
CA THR A 168 36.35 -2.79 -9.75
C THR A 168 34.85 -2.89 -9.49
N VAL A 169 34.22 -3.93 -10.04
CA VAL A 169 32.84 -4.25 -9.69
C VAL A 169 32.83 -4.82 -8.27
N PRO A 170 32.02 -4.28 -7.34
CA PRO A 170 31.87 -4.86 -6.01
C PRO A 170 31.23 -6.25 -6.12
N VAL A 171 31.79 -7.20 -5.38
CA VAL A 171 31.37 -8.61 -5.35
C VAL A 171 30.43 -8.85 -4.18
#